data_AF-A0A7V9KMY3-F1
#
_entry.id   AF-A0A7V9KMY3-F1
#
_cell.length_a   1.000
_cell.length_b   1.000
_cell.length_c   1.000
_cell.angle_alpha   90.00
_cell.angle_beta   90.00
_cell.angle_gamma   90.00
#
_symmetry.space_group_name_H-M   'P 1'
#
loop_
_entity.id
_entity.type
_entity.pdbx_description
1 polymer ?
#
loop_
_entity_poly.entity_id
_entity_poly.type
_entity_poly.pdbx_seq_one_letter_code
_entity_poly.pdbx_strand_id
1 'polypeptide(L)'
;MKTRLASLVGLVGAATILLLIGTPAAAHRLDEYLQATTIAVEKDHVQVQIRLTPGVEVFRTVVATVDTNADTVISQFEQQAYAERLLRDLSLRIDGNRLRLRLVSSTFPSIEEMKEGPGNILSISTRKYLTATPTED
;
A
#
# COMPACT_ATOMS: atom_id res chain seq x y z
N MET A 1 42.76 20.63 -39.38
CA MET A 1 41.29 20.45 -39.57
C MET A 1 40.78 19.00 -39.37
N LYS A 2 41.62 18.02 -38.99
CA LYS A 2 41.17 16.62 -38.78
C LYS A 2 40.77 16.29 -37.33
N THR A 3 41.37 16.96 -36.35
CA THR A 3 41.13 16.71 -34.91
C THR A 3 39.76 17.18 -34.43
N ARG A 4 39.21 18.28 -34.97
CA ARG A 4 37.88 18.77 -34.57
C ARG A 4 36.72 17.91 -35.08
N LEU A 5 36.92 17.22 -36.21
CA LEU A 5 35.91 16.35 -36.81
C LEU A 5 35.76 15.03 -36.02
N ALA A 6 36.87 14.46 -35.55
CA ALA A 6 36.87 13.25 -34.73
C ALA A 6 36.21 13.47 -33.35
N SER A 7 36.45 14.62 -32.72
CA SER A 7 35.81 14.98 -31.45
C SER A 7 34.29 15.19 -31.60
N LEU A 8 33.85 15.74 -32.73
CA LEU A 8 32.42 15.95 -33.01
C LEU A 8 31.70 14.61 -33.25
N VAL A 9 32.32 13.69 -34.00
CA VAL A 9 31.78 12.34 -34.24
C VAL A 9 31.71 11.54 -32.94
N GLY A 10 32.73 11.65 -32.08
CA GLY A 10 32.71 11.04 -30.74
C GLY A 10 31.61 11.58 -29.84
N LEU A 11 31.38 12.91 -29.85
CA LEU A 11 30.33 13.56 -29.08
C LEU A 11 28.92 13.17 -29.57
N VAL A 12 28.71 13.13 -30.89
CA VAL A 12 27.44 12.70 -31.50
C VAL A 12 27.18 11.22 -31.22
N GLY A 13 28.21 10.37 -31.33
CA GLY A 13 28.11 8.96 -30.97
C GLY A 13 27.72 8.76 -29.50
N ALA A 14 28.39 9.46 -28.59
CA ALA A 14 28.07 9.40 -27.16
C ALA A 14 26.66 9.93 -26.84
N ALA A 15 26.23 11.03 -27.46
CA ALA A 15 24.89 11.58 -27.27
C ALA A 15 23.79 10.62 -27.80
N THR A 16 24.05 9.94 -28.92
CA THR A 16 23.13 8.95 -29.47
C THR A 16 22.99 7.74 -28.55
N ILE A 17 24.10 7.25 -27.99
CA ILE A 17 24.11 6.14 -27.01
C ILE A 17 23.37 6.54 -25.72
N LEU A 18 23.57 7.75 -25.21
CA LEU A 18 22.85 8.25 -24.03
C LEU A 18 21.34 8.38 -24.26
N LEU A 19 20.90 8.77 -25.46
CA LEU A 19 19.47 8.79 -25.81
C LEU A 19 18.84 7.39 -25.90
N LEU A 20 19.62 6.36 -26.24
CA LEU A 20 19.15 4.97 -26.37
C LEU A 20 18.98 4.25 -25.02
N ILE A 21 19.60 4.76 -23.94
CA ILE A 21 19.55 4.14 -22.60
C ILE A 21 18.39 4.71 -21.75
N GLY A 22 17.71 5.75 -22.24
CA GLY A 22 16.63 6.44 -21.53
C GLY A 22 15.25 5.79 -21.64
N THR A 23 15.13 4.47 -21.82
CA THR A 23 13.82 3.83 -21.69
C THR A 23 13.37 3.99 -20.23
N PRO A 24 12.25 4.64 -19.93
CA PRO A 24 11.70 4.60 -18.58
C PRO A 24 11.47 3.13 -18.27
N ALA A 25 12.24 2.58 -17.34
CA ALA A 25 11.92 1.28 -16.78
C ALA A 25 10.53 1.47 -16.15
N ALA A 26 9.52 0.91 -16.81
CA ALA A 26 8.19 0.86 -16.26
C ALA A 26 8.25 -0.06 -15.02
N ALA A 27 8.67 0.49 -13.88
CA ALA A 27 8.44 -0.09 -12.55
C ALA A 27 6.95 -0.04 -12.17
N HIS A 28 6.08 -0.01 -13.19
CA HIS A 28 4.65 0.09 -13.16
C HIS A 28 4.10 -1.28 -12.74
N ARG A 29 4.01 -1.50 -11.43
CA ARG A 29 3.21 -2.59 -10.84
C ARG A 29 1.73 -2.26 -11.05
N LEU A 30 1.24 -2.50 -12.26
CA LEU A 30 -0.13 -2.18 -12.66
C LEU A 30 -1.13 -3.25 -12.22
N ASP A 31 -0.70 -4.50 -12.09
CA ASP A 31 -1.51 -5.69 -11.83
C ASP A 31 -1.47 -6.18 -10.37
N GLU A 32 -0.65 -5.57 -9.53
CA GLU A 32 -0.47 -6.02 -8.14
C GLU A 32 -1.40 -5.31 -7.16
N TYR A 33 -1.76 -5.99 -6.07
CA TYR A 33 -2.33 -5.36 -4.89
C TYR A 33 -1.26 -5.25 -3.80
N LEU A 34 -0.65 -4.07 -3.70
CA LEU A 34 0.40 -3.85 -2.72
C LEU A 34 -0.20 -3.75 -1.32
N GLN A 35 0.31 -4.57 -0.42
CA GLN A 35 0.04 -4.49 1.00
C GLN A 35 1.32 -4.17 1.77
N ALA A 36 1.29 -3.11 2.57
CA ALA A 36 2.33 -2.80 3.53
C ALA A 36 1.75 -2.87 4.94
N THR A 37 2.41 -3.62 5.83
CA THR A 37 1.98 -3.75 7.22
C THR A 37 3.10 -3.29 8.16
N THR A 38 2.81 -2.29 8.99
CA THR A 38 3.68 -1.85 10.08
C THR A 38 3.13 -2.37 11.39
N ILE A 39 3.96 -3.02 12.20
CA ILE A 39 3.60 -3.49 13.54
C ILE A 39 4.46 -2.74 14.54
N ALA A 40 3.84 -1.91 15.37
CA ALA A 40 4.47 -1.24 16.49
C ALA A 40 4.16 -2.02 17.77
N VAL A 41 5.20 -2.40 18.51
CA VAL A 41 5.08 -3.07 19.79
C VAL A 41 5.45 -2.05 20.87
N GLU A 42 4.46 -1.69 21.68
CA GLU A 42 4.61 -0.79 22.82
C GLU A 42 4.46 -1.55 24.14
N LYS A 43 4.81 -0.90 25.25
CA LYS A 43 4.81 -1.51 26.58
C LYS A 43 3.46 -2.11 26.95
N ASP A 44 2.40 -1.35 26.71
CA ASP A 44 1.05 -1.72 27.08
C ASP A 44 0.28 -2.27 25.89
N HIS A 45 0.73 -2.15 24.63
CA HIS A 45 -0.05 -2.61 23.50
C HIS A 45 0.71 -2.93 22.22
N VAL A 46 0.02 -3.58 21.28
CA VAL A 46 0.49 -3.71 19.89
C VAL A 46 -0.44 -2.95 18.95
N GLN A 47 0.17 -2.15 18.07
CA GLN A 47 -0.48 -1.44 16.98
C GLN A 47 -0.10 -2.06 15.64
N VAL A 48 -1.11 -2.46 14.86
CA VAL A 48 -0.92 -2.89 13.46
C VAL A 48 -1.49 -1.81 12.57
N GLN A 49 -0.71 -1.32 11.62
CA GLN A 49 -1.14 -0.45 10.53
C GLN A 49 -1.03 -1.21 9.21
N ILE A 50 -2.13 -1.34 8.48
CA ILE A 50 -2.14 -1.97 7.15
C ILE A 50 -2.48 -0.92 6.13
N ARG A 51 -1.63 -0.76 5.12
CA ARG A 51 -1.84 0.06 3.93
C ARG A 51 -2.03 -0.84 2.72
N LEU A 52 -3.08 -0.59 1.96
CA LEU A 52 -3.43 -1.33 0.75
C LEU A 52 -3.42 -0.38 -0.44
N THR A 53 -2.76 -0.75 -1.53
CA THR A 53 -2.63 0.08 -2.73
C THR A 53 -2.79 -0.80 -3.97
N PRO A 54 -3.93 -0.74 -4.67
CA PRO A 54 -4.14 -1.52 -5.87
C PRO A 54 -3.45 -0.85 -7.03
N GLY A 55 -2.81 -1.66 -7.85
CA GLY A 55 -2.43 -1.28 -9.19
C GLY A 55 -3.67 -0.98 -10.04
N VAL A 56 -3.47 -0.23 -11.11
CA VAL A 56 -4.53 0.27 -12.01
C VAL A 56 -5.37 -0.86 -12.61
N GLU A 57 -4.80 -2.04 -12.87
CA GLU A 57 -5.50 -3.19 -13.47
C GLU A 57 -6.39 -3.92 -12.46
N VAL A 58 -6.01 -3.97 -11.18
CA VAL A 58 -6.81 -4.60 -10.10
C VAL A 58 -7.74 -3.61 -9.40
N PHE A 59 -7.53 -2.31 -9.60
CA PHE A 59 -8.30 -1.22 -8.99
C PHE A 59 -9.82 -1.39 -9.14
N ARG A 60 -10.31 -1.70 -10.36
CA ARG A 60 -11.75 -1.85 -10.61
C ARG A 60 -12.36 -2.98 -9.79
N THR A 61 -11.64 -4.09 -9.66
CA THR A 61 -12.07 -5.23 -8.84
C THR A 61 -12.13 -4.85 -7.38
N VAL A 62 -11.10 -4.14 -6.87
CA VAL A 62 -11.10 -3.67 -5.48
C VAL A 62 -12.24 -2.70 -5.21
N VAL A 63 -12.46 -1.70 -6.07
CA VAL A 63 -13.59 -0.77 -5.91
C VAL A 63 -14.91 -1.50 -5.91
N ALA A 64 -15.15 -2.45 -6.81
CA ALA A 64 -16.39 -3.22 -6.83
C ALA A 64 -16.62 -4.06 -5.56
N THR A 65 -15.58 -4.35 -4.78
CA THR A 65 -15.72 -5.00 -3.46
C THR A 65 -16.03 -4.03 -2.33
N VAL A 66 -15.76 -2.73 -2.51
CA VAL A 66 -15.99 -1.67 -1.51
C VAL A 66 -17.29 -0.93 -1.81
N ASP A 67 -17.48 -0.45 -3.03
CA ASP A 67 -18.69 0.17 -3.58
C ASP A 67 -19.72 -0.92 -3.89
N THR A 68 -20.43 -1.34 -2.85
CA THR A 68 -21.36 -2.48 -2.86
C THR A 68 -22.70 -2.13 -3.50
N ASN A 69 -23.08 -0.85 -3.49
CA ASN A 69 -24.31 -0.38 -4.13
C ASN A 69 -24.09 0.10 -5.58
N ALA A 70 -22.83 0.17 -6.04
CA ALA A 70 -22.41 0.57 -7.38
C ALA A 70 -22.83 2.00 -7.76
N ASP A 71 -22.89 2.91 -6.78
CA ASP A 71 -23.23 4.32 -7.00
C ASP A 71 -22.01 5.19 -7.33
N THR A 72 -20.83 4.59 -7.42
CA THR A 72 -19.54 5.23 -7.70
C THR A 72 -19.06 6.18 -6.60
N VAL A 73 -19.60 6.06 -5.39
CA VAL A 73 -19.21 6.82 -4.20
C VAL A 73 -19.02 5.86 -3.04
N ILE A 74 -17.80 5.78 -2.50
CA ILE A 74 -17.53 4.94 -1.33
C ILE A 74 -18.08 5.63 -0.07
N SER A 75 -19.26 5.21 0.38
CA SER A 75 -19.92 5.76 1.57
C SER A 75 -19.21 5.38 2.87
N GLN A 76 -19.43 6.13 3.96
CA GLN A 76 -18.86 5.79 5.28
C GLN A 76 -19.27 4.39 5.76
N PHE A 77 -20.49 3.96 5.42
CA PHE A 77 -20.97 2.62 5.76
C PHE A 77 -20.19 1.53 5.03
N GLU A 78 -19.91 1.72 3.74
CA GLU A 78 -19.10 0.80 2.94
C GLU A 78 -17.64 0.75 3.38
N GLN A 79 -17.06 1.90 3.72
CA GLN A 79 -15.72 1.99 4.31
C GLN A 79 -15.62 1.14 5.58
N GLN A 80 -16.58 1.30 6.49
CA GLN A 80 -16.63 0.57 7.74
C GLN A 80 -16.83 -0.93 7.50
N ALA A 81 -17.76 -1.31 6.63
CA ALA A 81 -18.03 -2.70 6.30
C ALA A 81 -16.81 -3.40 5.69
N TYR A 82 -16.09 -2.72 4.78
CA TYR A 82 -14.86 -3.24 4.19
C TYR A 82 -13.74 -3.38 5.22
N ALA A 83 -13.53 -2.37 6.07
CA ALA A 83 -12.51 -2.42 7.12
C ALA A 83 -12.77 -3.54 8.14
N GLU A 84 -14.03 -3.73 8.53
CA GLU A 84 -14.43 -4.84 9.42
C GLU A 84 -14.27 -6.21 8.76
N ARG A 85 -14.59 -6.32 7.47
CA ARG A 85 -14.33 -7.55 6.70
C ARG A 85 -12.86 -7.89 6.69
N LEU A 86 -12.01 -6.93 6.35
CA LEU A 86 -10.56 -7.13 6.36
C LEU A 86 -10.07 -7.52 7.76
N LEU A 87 -10.58 -6.88 8.82
CA LEU A 87 -10.22 -7.22 10.20
C LEU A 87 -10.56 -8.67 10.58
N ARG A 88 -11.67 -9.22 10.06
CA ARG A 88 -12.07 -10.62 10.30
C ARG A 88 -11.12 -11.62 9.64
N ASP A 89 -10.55 -11.25 8.49
CA ASP A 89 -9.62 -12.09 7.74
C ASP A 89 -8.20 -12.07 8.34
N LEU A 90 -7.92 -11.14 9.26
CA LEU A 90 -6.64 -11.01 9.92
C LEU A 90 -6.53 -11.82 11.22
N SER A 91 -5.33 -12.34 11.47
CA SER A 91 -4.97 -12.91 12.76
C SER A 91 -3.58 -12.43 13.17
N LEU A 92 -3.45 -12.03 14.44
CA LEU A 92 -2.18 -11.71 15.06
C LEU A 92 -2.02 -12.60 16.28
N ARG A 93 -0.82 -13.17 16.46
CA ARG A 93 -0.48 -14.01 17.59
C ARG A 93 0.82 -13.49 18.22
N ILE A 94 0.87 -13.47 19.54
CA ILE A 94 2.10 -13.21 20.32
C ILE A 94 2.26 -14.41 21.24
N ASP A 95 3.42 -15.07 21.19
CA ASP A 95 3.73 -16.26 21.99
C ASP A 95 2.64 -17.34 21.90
N GLY A 96 2.10 -17.55 20.69
CA GLY A 96 1.02 -18.51 20.45
C GLY A 96 -0.38 -18.07 20.92
N ASN A 97 -0.52 -16.91 21.57
CA ASN A 97 -1.83 -16.40 21.98
C ASN A 97 -2.43 -15.50 20.89
N ARG A 98 -3.61 -15.88 20.36
CA ARG A 98 -4.33 -15.05 19.38
C ARG A 98 -4.79 -13.75 20.04
N LEU A 99 -4.51 -12.62 19.40
CA LEU A 99 -4.98 -11.31 19.83
C LEU A 99 -6.34 -11.03 19.20
N ARG A 100 -7.27 -10.44 19.97
CA ARG A 100 -8.49 -9.83 19.43
C ARG A 100 -8.11 -8.49 18.84
N LEU A 101 -8.16 -8.38 17.51
CA LEU A 101 -7.96 -7.11 16.83
C LEU A 101 -9.22 -6.26 16.92
N ARG A 102 -9.07 -4.94 16.98
CA ARG A 102 -10.16 -3.96 16.99
C ARG A 102 -9.84 -2.85 16.01
N LEU A 103 -10.81 -2.41 15.23
CA LEU A 103 -10.62 -1.25 14.37
C LEU A 103 -10.57 0.02 15.22
N VAL A 104 -9.50 0.81 15.09
CA VAL A 104 -9.32 2.13 15.74
C VAL A 104 -9.68 3.24 14.77
N SER A 105 -9.21 3.15 13.53
CA SER A 105 -9.50 4.09 12.45
C SER A 105 -9.40 3.38 11.11
N SER A 106 -10.04 3.97 10.11
CA SER A 106 -9.86 3.66 8.69
C SER A 106 -9.85 4.98 7.91
N THR A 107 -9.23 4.99 6.74
CA THR A 107 -9.16 6.16 5.88
C THR A 107 -9.20 5.65 4.46
N PHE A 108 -10.14 6.17 3.67
CA PHE A 108 -10.32 5.81 2.28
C PHE A 108 -10.16 7.05 1.40
N PRO A 109 -9.33 6.99 0.36
CA PRO A 109 -9.28 7.99 -0.68
C PRO A 109 -10.56 7.90 -1.54
N SER A 110 -10.85 8.97 -2.26
CA SER A 110 -11.87 8.95 -3.31
C SER A 110 -11.48 7.99 -4.44
N ILE A 111 -12.47 7.50 -5.18
CA ILE A 111 -12.24 6.65 -6.37
C ILE A 111 -11.33 7.33 -7.40
N GLU A 112 -11.35 8.67 -7.48
CA GLU A 112 -10.46 9.43 -8.37
C GLU A 112 -9.01 9.39 -7.88
N GLU A 113 -8.75 9.67 -6.61
CA GLU A 113 -7.41 9.60 -6.00
C GLU A 113 -6.82 8.18 -6.05
N MET A 114 -7.68 7.15 -5.97
CA MET A 114 -7.24 5.76 -6.12
C MET A 114 -6.80 5.44 -7.55
N LYS A 115 -7.40 6.06 -8.58
CA LYS A 115 -7.03 5.85 -10.00
C LYS A 115 -5.65 6.43 -10.33
N GLU A 116 -5.25 7.50 -9.65
CA GLU A 116 -3.97 8.16 -9.92
C GLU A 116 -2.75 7.36 -9.40
N GLY A 117 -2.96 6.30 -8.61
CA GLY A 117 -1.93 5.28 -8.33
C GLY A 117 -1.15 5.36 -7.00
N PRO A 118 -1.17 6.45 -6.19
CA PRO A 118 -0.58 6.44 -4.84
C PRO A 118 -1.62 6.40 -3.70
N GLY A 119 -2.91 6.25 -4.01
CA GLY A 119 -3.97 6.23 -3.00
C GLY A 119 -3.81 5.08 -2.01
N ASN A 120 -3.41 5.39 -0.77
CA ASN A 120 -3.47 4.47 0.36
C ASN A 120 -4.95 4.14 0.63
N ILE A 121 -5.45 2.97 0.26
CA ILE A 121 -6.88 2.62 0.36
C ILE A 121 -7.39 2.54 1.79
N LEU A 122 -6.52 2.19 2.74
CA LEU A 122 -6.95 1.82 4.07
C LEU A 122 -5.79 1.95 5.04
N SER A 123 -6.03 2.47 6.24
CA SER A 123 -5.12 2.39 7.38
C SER A 123 -5.90 1.89 8.58
N ILE A 124 -5.90 0.59 8.82
CA ILE A 124 -6.47 -0.01 10.03
C ILE A 124 -5.46 0.15 11.15
N SER A 125 -5.82 0.79 12.26
CA SER A 125 -5.09 0.66 13.53
C SER A 125 -5.85 -0.26 14.47
N THR A 126 -5.13 -1.04 15.29
CA THR A 126 -5.70 -1.90 16.33
C THR A 126 -4.87 -1.80 17.57
N ARG A 127 -5.48 -1.75 18.76
CA ARG A 127 -4.76 -1.75 20.05
C ARG A 127 -5.22 -2.94 20.86
N LYS A 128 -4.29 -3.81 21.28
CA LYS A 128 -4.55 -4.79 22.34
C LYS A 128 -3.64 -4.51 23.51
N TYR A 129 -4.21 -4.42 24.71
CA TYR A 129 -3.42 -4.30 25.92
C TYR A 129 -2.68 -5.62 26.24
N LEU A 130 -1.36 -5.56 26.42
CA LEU A 130 -0.57 -6.68 26.92
C LEU A 130 -0.77 -6.76 28.43
N THR A 131 -1.51 -7.76 28.89
CA THR A 131 -1.54 -8.08 30.32
C THR A 131 -0.20 -8.68 30.68
N ALA A 132 0.53 -8.08 31.63
CA ALA A 132 1.71 -8.69 32.19
C ALA A 132 1.33 -10.03 32.81
N THR A 133 2.02 -11.11 32.41
CA THR A 133 2.04 -12.33 33.20
C THR A 133 2.73 -11.98 34.52
N PRO A 134 2.14 -12.27 35.69
CA PRO A 134 2.86 -12.10 36.95
C PRO A 134 4.15 -12.92 36.85
N THR A 135 5.30 -12.26 37.01
CA THR A 135 6.55 -12.97 37.30
C THR A 135 6.35 -13.66 38.64
N GLU A 136 6.36 -15.00 38.65
CA GLU A 136 6.55 -15.73 39.89
C GLU A 136 7.92 -15.32 40.46
N ASP A 137 7.89 -14.80 41.70
CA ASP A 137 9.07 -14.49 42.52
C ASP A 137 9.96 -15.71 42.75
#